data_AF-A0A218X444-F1
#
_entry.id   AF-A0A218X444-F1
#
_cell.length_a   1.000
_cell.length_b   1.000
_cell.length_c   1.000
_cell.angle_alpha   90.00
_cell.angle_beta   90.00
_cell.angle_gamma   90.00
#
_symmetry.space_group_name_H-M   'P 1'
#
loop_
_entity.id
_entity.type
_entity.pdbx_description
1 polymer ?
#
loop_
_entity_poly.entity_id
_entity_poly.type
_entity_poly.pdbx_seq_one_letter_code
_entity_poly.pdbx_strand_id
1 'polypeptide(L)'
;MGRTSCLNQAESWTSTAVVCWIKRVCWARLGGGTDQPVVVPAYGHETENSGHYPIVISTWPFVEAVRAAWAAVDGGSSAVDAVVEGCSACEELRCDGTVGPGGSPDENGETTIDALVTMEVGAVAAMRYVKDGIRAARLVMEHTGHTLLVGERASAFAISMGLPGPANLSSSESMEKWTNWKNNCCQPNFWKNVIPADGCGPYQPGDRGNTCSKDNWVGVIELKSTHVERHNHDTISMAVIDKVGHIAVGTSTNGATFKIPGRVGDGPIAGSSSYADNEVGACGATGDGDIMMRFLPCYQVVESMRLGMEPKLAAKDAISRIARKYPNFVGAVFAINRRGEHAGACHGWTFQYSVLSVSAASEQDLWNGMLDDNRAKYGVSLERGPFDKRAADYLWMLIFGAISLLILIIKSIHIPVMAAIPPLGSPFMGPSLVFMIVYIWGREFPNARINLYGVVSLKGFYLPWAMLALDLIFGDPLMPDILGMVVGHLYYFLTVLHPLSGGKFILKTPLWVYP
;
A
#
# COMPACT_ATOMS: atom_id res chain seq x y z
N MET A 1 -28.09 26.94 -57.74
CA MET A 1 -29.51 27.31 -57.57
C MET A 1 -29.78 27.52 -56.09
N GLY A 2 -30.22 28.72 -55.68
CA GLY A 2 -30.87 28.92 -54.37
C GLY A 2 -30.25 29.92 -53.37
N ARG A 3 -30.30 31.23 -53.69
CA ARG A 3 -30.54 32.45 -52.84
C ARG A 3 -29.66 32.66 -51.57
N THR A 4 -28.71 33.60 -51.50
CA THR A 4 -28.74 35.10 -51.36
C THR A 4 -29.34 35.69 -50.08
N SER A 5 -28.51 36.36 -49.27
CA SER A 5 -28.70 37.70 -48.62
C SER A 5 -27.50 37.99 -47.68
N CYS A 6 -26.48 38.77 -48.07
CA CYS A 6 -26.30 40.22 -47.89
C CYS A 6 -26.45 40.75 -46.45
N LEU A 7 -25.35 41.24 -45.84
CA LEU A 7 -25.16 42.65 -45.45
C LEU A 7 -23.76 42.95 -44.88
N ASN A 8 -23.25 44.11 -45.29
CA ASN A 8 -21.97 44.76 -44.99
C ASN A 8 -21.88 45.30 -43.55
N GLN A 9 -20.67 45.43 -42.98
CA GLN A 9 -20.02 46.74 -42.76
C GLN A 9 -18.65 46.61 -42.06
N ALA A 10 -17.79 47.57 -42.38
CA ALA A 10 -16.40 47.73 -42.00
C ALA A 10 -16.22 48.58 -40.71
N GLU A 11 -14.95 48.79 -40.34
CA GLU A 11 -14.38 49.70 -39.32
C GLU A 11 -14.22 49.06 -37.93
N SER A 12 -13.03 48.81 -37.37
CA SER A 12 -11.78 49.57 -37.11
C SER A 12 -11.65 49.91 -35.62
N TRP A 13 -10.40 49.87 -35.13
CA TRP A 13 -9.87 50.28 -33.80
C TRP A 13 -9.70 49.22 -32.70
N THR A 14 -8.46 48.71 -32.65
CA THR A 14 -7.54 48.68 -31.47
C THR A 14 -8.09 48.30 -30.10
N SER A 15 -7.64 47.15 -29.58
CA SER A 15 -6.68 47.07 -28.46
C SER A 15 -6.77 45.72 -27.72
N THR A 16 -5.62 45.05 -27.69
CA THR A 16 -5.06 44.28 -26.56
C THR A 16 -5.83 43.08 -26.01
N ALA A 17 -5.39 41.92 -26.52
CA ALA A 17 -4.98 40.72 -25.78
C ALA A 17 -6.03 39.75 -25.18
N VAL A 18 -5.57 38.49 -25.19
CA VAL A 18 -5.98 37.33 -24.38
C VAL A 18 -7.02 36.38 -25.02
N VAL A 19 -6.46 35.29 -25.59
CA VAL A 19 -6.95 33.89 -25.50
C VAL A 19 -8.29 33.56 -26.16
N CYS A 20 -8.27 32.75 -27.23
CA CYS A 20 -8.75 31.35 -27.22
C CYS A 20 -8.81 30.74 -28.64
N TRP A 21 -8.13 29.60 -28.78
CA TRP A 21 -8.63 28.36 -29.40
C TRP A 21 -9.16 28.32 -30.87
N ILE A 22 -8.41 27.55 -31.68
CA ILE A 22 -8.89 26.49 -32.62
C ILE A 22 -9.61 26.99 -33.90
N LYS A 23 -9.23 26.68 -35.15
CA LYS A 23 -8.74 25.43 -35.76
C LYS A 23 -8.21 25.73 -37.18
N ARG A 24 -7.19 24.97 -37.61
CA ARG A 24 -6.96 24.35 -38.93
C ARG A 24 -7.53 25.04 -40.19
N VAL A 25 -6.67 25.26 -41.20
CA VAL A 25 -6.83 24.69 -42.57
C VAL A 25 -5.44 24.50 -43.22
N CYS A 26 -5.21 23.29 -43.73
CA CYS A 26 -4.07 22.88 -44.56
C CYS A 26 -3.98 23.65 -45.88
N TRP A 27 -2.79 23.75 -46.46
CA TRP A 27 -2.60 23.47 -47.89
C TRP A 27 -1.23 22.82 -48.13
N ALA A 28 -1.24 21.83 -49.03
CA ALA A 28 -0.18 20.86 -49.29
C ALA A 28 0.68 21.24 -50.51
N ARG A 29 1.68 20.38 -50.79
CA ARG A 29 2.56 20.23 -51.99
C ARG A 29 3.84 21.09 -51.98
N LEU A 30 5.06 20.60 -52.20
CA LEU A 30 5.65 19.44 -52.93
C LEU A 30 6.95 19.00 -52.20
N GLY A 31 7.29 17.71 -52.11
CA GLY A 31 8.22 17.06 -53.05
C GLY A 31 9.16 16.13 -52.26
N GLY A 32 9.39 14.90 -52.77
CA GLY A 32 9.92 13.77 -52.01
C GLY A 32 11.44 13.75 -51.75
N GLY A 33 11.81 13.00 -50.73
CA GLY A 33 13.20 12.65 -50.40
C GLY A 33 13.28 11.93 -49.05
N THR A 34 13.44 10.61 -49.09
CA THR A 34 13.95 9.70 -48.04
C THR A 34 13.82 10.16 -46.56
N ASP A 35 12.78 9.69 -45.88
CA ASP A 35 12.65 9.80 -44.42
C ASP A 35 13.66 8.88 -43.70
N GLN A 36 14.77 9.47 -43.24
CA GLN A 36 15.38 9.05 -41.99
C GLN A 36 15.05 10.13 -40.94
N PRO A 37 14.54 9.78 -39.75
CA PRO A 37 14.29 10.77 -38.72
C PRO A 37 15.64 11.31 -38.22
N VAL A 38 15.93 12.57 -38.55
CA VAL A 38 17.01 13.35 -37.97
C VAL A 38 16.62 13.68 -36.53
N VAL A 39 17.33 13.07 -35.56
CA VAL A 39 17.24 13.45 -34.15
C VAL A 39 17.98 14.78 -34.00
N VAL A 40 17.23 15.85 -33.74
CA VAL A 40 17.79 17.17 -33.38
C VAL A 40 17.80 17.25 -31.85
N PRO A 41 18.92 17.55 -31.17
CA PRO A 41 18.93 17.69 -29.73
C PRO A 41 18.18 18.97 -29.34
N ALA A 42 17.02 18.82 -28.72
CA ALA A 42 16.40 19.89 -27.95
C ALA A 42 17.05 19.90 -26.57
N TYR A 43 17.69 21.01 -26.21
CA TYR A 43 18.15 21.24 -24.84
C TYR A 43 16.92 21.24 -23.93
N GLY A 44 16.79 20.19 -23.13
CA GLY A 44 15.74 20.06 -22.12
C GLY A 44 15.91 21.15 -21.08
N HIS A 45 14.85 21.92 -20.88
CA HIS A 45 14.66 22.71 -19.68
C HIS A 45 14.59 21.71 -18.51
N GLU A 46 15.50 21.81 -17.54
CA GLU A 46 15.35 21.09 -16.27
C GLU A 46 14.00 21.50 -15.69
N THR A 47 13.07 20.55 -15.64
CA THR A 47 11.81 20.72 -14.90
C THR A 47 12.17 20.71 -13.43
N GLU A 48 12.01 21.84 -12.75
CA GLU A 48 12.08 21.94 -11.29
C GLU A 48 11.32 20.77 -10.67
N ASN A 49 12.06 19.92 -9.96
CA ASN A 49 11.55 18.72 -9.33
C ASN A 49 10.79 19.15 -8.06
N SER A 50 9.53 19.55 -8.22
CA SER A 50 8.66 20.01 -7.11
C SER A 50 8.10 18.86 -6.26
N GLY A 51 8.56 17.62 -6.45
CA GLY A 51 8.14 16.43 -5.72
C GLY A 51 8.97 16.20 -4.46
N HIS A 52 8.31 15.96 -3.33
CA HIS A 52 8.97 15.59 -2.07
C HIS A 52 9.43 14.12 -2.15
N TYR A 53 10.64 13.90 -2.66
CA TYR A 53 11.27 12.58 -2.74
C TYR A 53 12.17 12.28 -1.53
N PRO A 54 12.33 11.00 -1.14
CA PRO A 54 11.87 9.79 -1.84
C PRO A 54 10.38 9.44 -1.60
N ILE A 55 9.86 8.56 -2.46
CA ILE A 55 8.53 7.94 -2.30
C ILE A 55 8.64 6.44 -2.55
N VAL A 56 8.01 5.63 -1.72
CA VAL A 56 7.93 4.17 -1.83
C VAL A 56 6.46 3.76 -1.81
N ILE A 57 6.05 2.91 -2.75
CA ILE A 57 4.70 2.36 -2.83
C ILE A 57 4.76 0.86 -3.09
N SER A 58 3.90 0.08 -2.43
CA SER A 58 3.78 -1.36 -2.69
C SER A 58 2.33 -1.83 -2.72
N THR A 59 2.08 -2.93 -3.42
CA THR A 59 0.83 -3.70 -3.26
C THR A 59 0.72 -4.23 -1.83
N TRP A 60 -0.52 -4.33 -1.34
CA TRP A 60 -0.88 -4.91 -0.03
C TRP A 60 -0.32 -4.12 1.17
N PRO A 61 -0.82 -4.34 2.40
CA PRO A 61 -0.32 -3.68 3.59
C PRO A 61 1.01 -4.28 4.09
N PHE A 62 2.00 -4.45 3.19
CA PHE A 62 3.32 -5.01 3.50
C PHE A 62 4.25 -3.93 4.07
N VAL A 63 3.87 -3.39 5.24
CA VAL A 63 4.51 -2.22 5.84
C VAL A 63 6.00 -2.41 6.08
N GLU A 64 6.44 -3.60 6.52
CA GLU A 64 7.86 -3.86 6.76
C GLU A 64 8.69 -3.87 5.46
N ALA A 65 8.11 -4.35 4.35
CA ALA A 65 8.75 -4.28 3.04
C ALA A 65 8.93 -2.83 2.58
N VAL A 66 7.88 -1.99 2.75
CA VAL A 66 7.94 -0.55 2.45
C VAL A 66 8.98 0.16 3.33
N ARG A 67 9.06 -0.18 4.62
CA ARG A 67 10.07 0.39 5.52
C ARG A 67 11.50 0.00 5.14
N ALA A 68 11.72 -1.24 4.72
CA ALA A 68 13.03 -1.69 4.26
C ALA A 68 13.49 -0.92 3.01
N ALA A 69 12.61 -0.79 2.00
CA ALA A 69 12.89 0.03 0.83
C ALA A 69 13.12 1.50 1.17
N TRP A 70 12.32 2.05 2.09
CA TRP A 70 12.48 3.42 2.57
C TRP A 70 13.83 3.65 3.25
N ALA A 71 14.21 2.76 4.17
CA ALA A 71 15.49 2.87 4.85
C ALA A 71 16.67 2.84 3.86
N ALA A 72 16.58 2.01 2.81
CA ALA A 72 17.58 1.96 1.75
C ALA A 72 17.64 3.28 0.95
N VAL A 73 16.52 3.76 0.41
CA VAL A 73 16.51 4.97 -0.42
C VAL A 73 16.78 6.25 0.39
N ASP A 74 16.34 6.30 1.65
CA ASP A 74 16.66 7.40 2.55
C ASP A 74 18.15 7.38 2.97
N GLY A 75 18.72 6.19 3.10
CA GLY A 75 20.17 5.98 3.28
C GLY A 75 21.02 6.35 2.06
N GLY A 76 20.41 6.70 0.93
CA GLY A 76 21.10 7.14 -0.30
C GLY A 76 21.30 6.06 -1.35
N SER A 77 20.68 4.88 -1.19
CA SER A 77 20.67 3.84 -2.23
C SER A 77 19.87 4.29 -3.46
N SER A 78 20.19 3.70 -4.63
CA SER A 78 19.44 3.95 -5.86
C SER A 78 18.00 3.44 -5.76
N ALA A 79 17.12 3.91 -6.66
CA ALA A 79 15.75 3.39 -6.76
C ALA A 79 15.71 1.86 -6.94
N VAL A 80 16.60 1.30 -7.77
CA VAL A 80 16.71 -0.15 -8.02
C VAL A 80 17.13 -0.90 -6.75
N ASP A 81 18.17 -0.41 -6.07
CA ASP A 81 18.64 -1.01 -4.82
C ASP A 81 17.54 -1.03 -3.76
N ALA A 82 16.79 0.07 -3.62
CA ALA A 82 15.72 0.18 -2.66
C ALA A 82 14.55 -0.77 -2.97
N VAL A 83 14.17 -0.92 -4.25
CA VAL A 83 13.20 -1.93 -4.69
C VAL A 83 13.68 -3.33 -4.32
N VAL A 84 14.94 -3.65 -4.60
CA VAL A 84 15.54 -4.96 -4.30
C VAL A 84 15.50 -5.24 -2.81
N GLU A 85 15.86 -4.28 -1.96
CA GLU A 85 15.81 -4.44 -0.50
C GLU A 85 14.38 -4.61 0.02
N GLY A 86 13.42 -3.82 -0.47
CA GLY A 86 12.01 -3.94 -0.07
C GLY A 86 11.37 -5.26 -0.47
N CYS A 87 11.56 -5.69 -1.73
CA CYS A 87 11.07 -6.99 -2.19
C CYS A 87 11.78 -8.15 -1.48
N SER A 88 13.10 -8.06 -1.25
CA SER A 88 13.86 -9.09 -0.51
C SER A 88 13.36 -9.24 0.92
N ALA A 89 13.07 -8.13 1.60
CA ALA A 89 12.47 -8.17 2.94
C ALA A 89 11.13 -8.91 2.94
N CYS A 90 10.33 -8.76 1.89
CA CYS A 90 9.07 -9.47 1.76
C CYS A 90 9.23 -10.98 1.46
N GLU A 91 10.21 -11.34 0.63
CA GLU A 91 10.60 -12.74 0.38
C GLU A 91 11.08 -13.42 1.67
N GLU A 92 11.83 -12.70 2.51
CA GLU A 92 12.35 -13.23 3.79
C GLU A 92 11.26 -13.34 4.87
N LEU A 93 10.44 -12.29 5.04
CA LEU A 93 9.36 -12.24 6.02
C LEU A 93 8.16 -13.11 5.63
N ARG A 94 8.14 -13.62 4.40
CA ARG A 94 7.01 -14.35 3.81
C ARG A 94 5.71 -13.55 3.96
N CYS A 95 5.66 -12.35 3.37
CA CYS A 95 4.48 -11.48 3.49
C CYS A 95 3.18 -12.25 3.16
N ASP A 96 2.21 -12.21 4.07
CA ASP A 96 0.94 -12.96 4.02
C ASP A 96 1.09 -14.48 3.76
N GLY A 97 2.29 -15.04 3.92
CA GLY A 97 2.63 -16.46 3.76
C GLY A 97 2.79 -16.93 2.30
N THR A 98 2.69 -16.03 1.32
CA THR A 98 2.50 -16.36 -0.11
C THR A 98 3.63 -15.88 -1.03
N VAL A 99 4.60 -15.12 -0.50
CA VAL A 99 5.79 -14.63 -1.22
C VAL A 99 7.06 -15.21 -0.59
N GLY A 100 8.00 -15.70 -1.40
CA GLY A 100 9.28 -16.26 -0.93
C GLY A 100 9.22 -17.77 -0.62
N PRO A 101 10.16 -18.29 0.19
CA PRO A 101 10.17 -19.70 0.58
C PRO A 101 8.89 -20.12 1.29
N GLY A 102 8.34 -21.28 0.92
CA GLY A 102 7.14 -21.85 1.51
C GLY A 102 5.84 -21.21 1.03
N GLY A 103 5.89 -20.29 0.06
CA GLY A 103 4.71 -19.73 -0.59
C GLY A 103 4.18 -20.63 -1.71
N SER A 104 2.85 -20.63 -1.90
CA SER A 104 2.09 -21.19 -3.03
C SER A 104 2.77 -22.36 -3.78
N PRO A 105 2.79 -23.58 -3.20
CA PRO A 105 3.37 -24.74 -3.88
C PRO A 105 2.56 -25.09 -5.14
N ASP A 106 3.23 -25.63 -6.15
CA ASP A 106 2.59 -26.17 -7.35
C ASP A 106 1.90 -27.52 -7.08
N GLU A 107 1.33 -28.13 -8.11
CA GLU A 107 0.61 -29.40 -7.97
C GLU A 107 1.51 -30.59 -7.58
N ASN A 108 2.83 -30.45 -7.71
CA ASN A 108 3.83 -31.42 -7.25
C ASN A 108 4.32 -31.13 -5.82
N GLY A 109 3.84 -30.06 -5.19
CA GLY A 109 4.24 -29.65 -3.84
C GLY A 109 5.49 -28.79 -3.81
N GLU A 110 5.92 -28.27 -4.97
CA GLU A 110 7.14 -27.48 -5.09
C GLU A 110 6.86 -25.98 -5.14
N THR A 111 7.63 -25.21 -4.38
CA THR A 111 7.61 -23.75 -4.43
C THR A 111 8.61 -23.26 -5.49
N THR A 112 8.12 -22.44 -6.43
CA THR A 112 8.93 -21.73 -7.42
C THR A 112 8.72 -20.22 -7.27
N ILE A 113 9.70 -19.42 -7.68
CA ILE A 113 9.68 -17.95 -7.58
C ILE A 113 9.74 -17.33 -8.99
N ASP A 114 8.89 -16.33 -9.19
CA ASP A 114 8.89 -15.42 -10.33
C ASP A 114 9.23 -14.01 -9.83
N ALA A 115 10.18 -13.32 -10.45
CA ALA A 115 10.58 -11.98 -10.06
C ALA A 115 11.03 -11.11 -11.24
N LEU A 116 10.90 -9.79 -11.07
CA LEU A 116 11.19 -8.75 -12.06
C LEU A 116 11.74 -7.51 -11.37
N VAL A 117 12.74 -6.85 -11.97
CA VAL A 117 13.17 -5.49 -11.62
C VAL A 117 13.34 -4.65 -12.89
N THR A 118 13.16 -3.33 -12.79
CA THR A 118 13.12 -2.39 -13.93
C THR A 118 14.10 -1.21 -13.79
N MET A 119 14.00 -0.20 -14.68
CA MET A 119 15.05 0.65 -15.27
C MET A 119 15.59 0.04 -16.56
N GLU A 120 16.59 -0.83 -16.47
CA GLU A 120 16.77 -1.93 -17.41
C GLU A 120 16.01 -3.14 -16.85
N VAL A 121 15.54 -4.04 -17.71
CA VAL A 121 14.70 -5.14 -17.24
C VAL A 121 15.55 -6.38 -17.01
N GLY A 122 15.51 -6.90 -15.78
CA GLY A 122 15.98 -8.24 -15.45
C GLY A 122 14.88 -9.03 -14.75
N ALA A 123 14.75 -10.29 -15.11
CA ALA A 123 13.67 -11.15 -14.63
C ALA A 123 14.09 -12.63 -14.53
N VAL A 124 13.45 -13.32 -13.61
CA VAL A 124 13.52 -14.78 -13.47
C VAL A 124 12.12 -15.36 -13.34
N ALA A 125 11.87 -16.52 -13.95
CA ALA A 125 10.57 -17.20 -13.84
C ALA A 125 10.69 -18.69 -13.61
N ALA A 126 9.72 -19.27 -12.91
CA ALA A 126 9.71 -20.66 -12.47
C ALA A 126 11.04 -21.07 -11.80
N MET A 127 11.70 -20.14 -11.11
CA MET A 127 13.01 -20.38 -10.52
C MET A 127 12.87 -21.31 -9.31
N ARG A 128 13.68 -22.36 -9.31
CA ARG A 128 13.74 -23.37 -8.25
C ARG A 128 14.93 -23.11 -7.35
N TYR A 129 14.93 -23.66 -6.14
CA TYR A 129 16.11 -23.81 -5.27
C TYR A 129 16.85 -22.56 -4.79
N VAL A 130 16.45 -21.36 -5.21
CA VAL A 130 17.06 -20.08 -4.80
C VAL A 130 15.94 -19.24 -4.20
N LYS A 131 16.12 -18.82 -2.95
CA LYS A 131 15.10 -18.05 -2.21
C LYS A 131 15.04 -16.58 -2.60
N ASP A 132 16.18 -16.02 -3.03
CA ASP A 132 16.36 -14.60 -3.31
C ASP A 132 15.94 -14.28 -4.76
N GLY A 133 14.63 -14.21 -5.00
CA GLY A 133 14.05 -14.05 -6.34
C GLY A 133 14.40 -12.72 -6.99
N ILE A 134 14.11 -11.62 -6.30
CA ILE A 134 14.36 -10.27 -6.80
C ILE A 134 15.86 -9.99 -6.98
N ARG A 135 16.72 -10.57 -6.12
CA ARG A 135 18.18 -10.46 -6.27
C ARG A 135 18.67 -11.24 -7.49
N ALA A 136 18.09 -12.40 -7.79
CA ALA A 136 18.38 -13.12 -9.03
C ALA A 136 17.98 -12.31 -10.27
N ALA A 137 16.79 -11.67 -10.25
CA ALA A 137 16.34 -10.78 -11.32
C ALA A 137 17.30 -9.59 -11.52
N ARG A 138 17.80 -8.99 -10.43
CA ARG A 138 18.84 -7.95 -10.48
C ARG A 138 20.13 -8.46 -11.13
N LEU A 139 20.59 -9.66 -10.80
CA LEU A 139 21.80 -10.23 -11.42
C LEU A 139 21.62 -10.48 -12.93
N VAL A 140 20.42 -10.84 -13.38
CA VAL A 140 20.10 -10.95 -14.81
C VAL A 140 20.25 -9.58 -15.49
N MET A 141 19.71 -8.53 -14.87
CA MET A 141 19.81 -7.14 -15.35
C MET A 141 21.27 -6.68 -15.45
N GLU A 142 22.09 -6.91 -14.42
CA GLU A 142 23.45 -6.35 -14.34
C GLU A 142 24.50 -7.16 -15.11
N HIS A 143 24.30 -8.47 -15.30
CA HIS A 143 25.36 -9.37 -15.78
C HIS A 143 25.02 -10.14 -17.06
N THR A 144 23.92 -9.81 -17.73
CA THR A 144 23.56 -10.45 -19.00
C THR A 144 23.03 -9.44 -20.01
N GLY A 145 23.14 -9.76 -21.31
CA GLY A 145 22.41 -9.04 -22.37
C GLY A 145 20.98 -9.57 -22.56
N HIS A 146 20.47 -10.36 -21.62
CA HIS A 146 19.16 -11.00 -21.68
C HIS A 146 18.24 -10.39 -20.62
N THR A 147 16.93 -10.41 -20.90
CA THR A 147 15.93 -9.83 -20.01
C THR A 147 15.34 -10.84 -19.03
N LEU A 148 15.20 -12.11 -19.43
CA LEU A 148 14.46 -13.12 -18.68
C LEU A 148 15.15 -14.48 -18.79
N LEU A 149 15.46 -15.08 -17.64
CA LEU A 149 15.91 -16.47 -17.52
C LEU A 149 14.85 -17.31 -16.80
N VAL A 150 14.72 -18.60 -17.13
CA VAL A 150 13.63 -19.42 -16.58
C VAL A 150 14.09 -20.80 -16.07
N GLY A 151 13.32 -21.35 -15.14
CA GLY A 151 13.47 -22.71 -14.62
C GLY A 151 14.76 -22.93 -13.84
N GLU A 152 15.22 -24.18 -13.83
CA GLU A 152 16.48 -24.56 -13.15
C GLU A 152 17.72 -23.89 -13.75
N ARG A 153 17.67 -23.46 -15.01
CA ARG A 153 18.79 -22.75 -15.65
C ARG A 153 18.92 -21.33 -15.11
N ALA A 154 17.82 -20.69 -14.72
CA ALA A 154 17.86 -19.45 -13.95
C ALA A 154 18.49 -19.68 -12.56
N SER A 155 18.12 -20.77 -11.89
CA SER A 155 18.72 -21.15 -10.60
C SER A 155 20.23 -21.37 -10.69
N ALA A 156 20.68 -22.11 -11.70
CA ALA A 156 22.10 -22.39 -11.92
C ALA A 156 22.89 -21.10 -12.20
N PHE A 157 22.29 -20.16 -12.93
CA PHE A 157 22.85 -18.83 -13.13
C PHE A 157 22.94 -18.03 -11.81
N ALA A 158 21.84 -17.95 -11.05
CA ALA A 158 21.83 -17.25 -9.77
C ALA A 158 22.89 -17.78 -8.79
N ILE A 159 23.03 -19.10 -8.70
CA ILE A 159 24.04 -19.76 -7.85
C ILE A 159 25.46 -19.47 -8.36
N SER A 160 25.69 -19.50 -9.68
CA SER A 160 27.02 -19.19 -10.23
C SER A 160 27.42 -17.72 -10.04
N MET A 161 26.45 -16.83 -9.89
CA MET A 161 26.63 -15.42 -9.53
C MET A 161 26.76 -15.18 -8.01
N GLY A 162 26.71 -16.24 -7.20
CA GLY A 162 26.99 -16.17 -5.76
C GLY A 162 25.78 -16.16 -4.83
N LEU A 163 24.56 -16.36 -5.34
CA LEU A 163 23.39 -16.56 -4.48
C LEU A 163 23.41 -17.95 -3.81
N PRO A 164 22.92 -18.08 -2.57
CA PRO A 164 22.90 -19.34 -1.86
C PRO A 164 21.94 -20.35 -2.53
N GLY A 165 22.40 -21.59 -2.70
CA GLY A 165 21.60 -22.68 -3.23
C GLY A 165 22.46 -23.88 -3.64
N PRO A 166 21.83 -25.00 -4.04
CA PRO A 166 20.39 -25.23 -4.06
C PRO A 166 19.81 -25.44 -2.65
N ALA A 167 18.66 -24.84 -2.35
CA ALA A 167 17.92 -24.99 -1.10
C ALA A 167 16.52 -25.57 -1.33
N ASN A 168 15.97 -26.29 -0.35
CA ASN A 168 14.56 -26.66 -0.39
C ASN A 168 13.72 -25.42 -0.03
N LEU A 169 12.88 -24.97 -0.97
CA LEU A 169 12.02 -23.81 -0.77
C LEU A 169 10.70 -24.17 -0.06
N SER A 170 10.34 -25.45 0.10
CA SER A 170 9.09 -25.84 0.75
C SER A 170 9.15 -25.65 2.28
N SER A 171 8.03 -25.28 2.88
CA SER A 171 7.84 -25.19 4.35
C SER A 171 6.91 -26.30 4.84
N SER A 172 6.85 -26.53 6.16
CA SER A 172 5.86 -27.46 6.73
C SER A 172 4.43 -27.08 6.37
N GLU A 173 4.13 -25.78 6.38
CA GLU A 173 2.82 -25.22 6.01
C GLU A 173 2.49 -25.47 4.53
N SER A 174 3.45 -25.27 3.62
CA SER A 174 3.23 -25.51 2.19
C SER A 174 3.00 -26.99 1.89
N MET A 175 3.75 -27.87 2.56
CA MET A 175 3.59 -29.32 2.44
C MET A 175 2.27 -29.81 3.03
N GLU A 176 1.81 -29.25 4.14
CA GLU A 176 0.49 -29.54 4.71
C GLU A 176 -0.63 -29.07 3.76
N LYS A 177 -0.52 -27.84 3.23
CA LYS A 177 -1.47 -27.28 2.26
C LYS A 177 -1.59 -28.18 1.02
N TRP A 178 -0.46 -28.63 0.48
CA TRP A 178 -0.41 -29.56 -0.65
C TRP A 178 -0.97 -30.96 -0.31
N THR A 179 -0.62 -31.51 0.85
CA THR A 179 -1.11 -32.83 1.29
C THR A 179 -2.63 -32.83 1.45
N ASN A 180 -3.19 -31.77 2.04
CA ASN A 180 -4.63 -31.59 2.18
C ASN A 180 -5.33 -31.48 0.82
N TRP A 181 -4.76 -30.73 -0.13
CA TRP A 181 -5.28 -30.63 -1.49
C TRP A 181 -5.23 -31.96 -2.25
N LYS A 182 -4.13 -32.72 -2.12
CA LYS A 182 -3.98 -34.05 -2.70
C LYS A 182 -4.98 -35.05 -2.12
N ASN A 183 -5.22 -35.01 -0.81
CA ASN A 183 -6.24 -35.82 -0.13
C ASN A 183 -7.67 -35.45 -0.59
N ASN A 184 -7.86 -34.22 -1.05
CA ASN A 184 -9.11 -33.72 -1.65
C ASN A 184 -9.17 -33.94 -3.17
N CYS A 185 -8.55 -35.01 -3.67
CA CYS A 185 -8.55 -35.38 -5.09
C CYS A 185 -8.04 -34.28 -6.02
N CYS A 186 -7.09 -33.47 -5.56
CA CYS A 186 -6.48 -32.41 -6.35
C CYS A 186 -7.50 -31.40 -6.90
N GLN A 187 -8.47 -31.00 -6.06
CA GLN A 187 -9.48 -29.99 -6.38
C GLN A 187 -9.49 -28.85 -5.34
N PRO A 188 -9.73 -27.60 -5.77
CA PRO A 188 -9.83 -27.15 -7.16
C PRO A 188 -8.46 -27.16 -7.86
N ASN A 189 -8.42 -27.28 -9.20
CA ASN A 189 -7.19 -27.20 -10.00
C ASN A 189 -7.36 -26.39 -11.29
N PHE A 190 -6.24 -26.13 -11.98
CA PHE A 190 -6.21 -25.31 -13.19
C PHE A 190 -6.40 -26.09 -14.51
N TRP A 191 -6.45 -27.42 -14.45
CA TRP A 191 -6.63 -28.25 -15.63
C TRP A 191 -8.06 -28.14 -16.19
N LYS A 192 -8.19 -28.13 -17.51
CA LYS A 192 -9.48 -28.01 -18.21
C LYS A 192 -9.56 -29.05 -19.31
N ASN A 193 -10.71 -29.70 -19.46
CA ASN A 193 -11.00 -30.66 -20.55
C ASN A 193 -9.99 -31.82 -20.61
N VAL A 194 -9.63 -32.36 -19.45
CA VAL A 194 -8.72 -33.50 -19.30
C VAL A 194 -9.26 -34.51 -18.30
N ILE A 195 -8.79 -35.74 -18.40
CA ILE A 195 -9.12 -36.85 -17.50
C ILE A 195 -7.83 -37.25 -16.77
N PRO A 196 -7.83 -37.32 -15.41
CA PRO A 196 -6.69 -37.80 -14.65
C PRO A 196 -6.60 -39.33 -14.68
N ALA A 197 -5.39 -39.90 -14.72
CA ALA A 197 -5.20 -41.34 -14.55
C ALA A 197 -5.53 -41.82 -13.11
N ASP A 198 -5.00 -41.13 -12.09
CA ASP A 198 -5.17 -41.51 -10.67
C ASP A 198 -5.83 -40.39 -9.83
N GLY A 199 -6.79 -39.65 -10.41
CA GLY A 199 -7.47 -38.50 -9.78
C GLY A 199 -6.65 -37.20 -9.71
N CYS A 200 -5.32 -37.30 -9.65
CA CYS A 200 -4.37 -36.18 -9.59
C CYS A 200 -3.42 -36.11 -10.79
N GLY A 201 -3.80 -36.74 -11.90
CA GLY A 201 -2.96 -36.89 -13.10
C GLY A 201 -2.20 -38.23 -13.14
N PRO A 202 -1.28 -38.43 -14.11
CA PRO A 202 -1.07 -37.56 -15.28
C PRO A 202 -2.38 -37.35 -16.06
N TYR A 203 -2.55 -36.14 -16.58
CA TYR A 203 -3.78 -35.72 -17.24
C TYR A 203 -3.70 -35.98 -18.76
N GLN A 204 -4.76 -36.51 -19.35
CA GLN A 204 -4.87 -36.73 -20.80
C GLN A 204 -6.08 -35.98 -21.38
N PRO A 205 -5.99 -35.47 -22.62
CA PRO A 205 -7.14 -34.86 -23.30
C PRO A 205 -8.32 -35.84 -23.37
N GLY A 206 -9.52 -35.38 -23.01
CA GLY A 206 -10.72 -36.20 -23.09
C GLY A 206 -11.99 -35.42 -22.79
N ASP A 207 -13.09 -35.83 -23.41
CA ASP A 207 -14.42 -35.32 -23.09
C ASP A 207 -14.92 -35.97 -21.80
N ARG A 208 -15.25 -35.13 -20.80
CA ARG A 208 -15.65 -35.46 -19.41
C ARG A 208 -16.09 -36.92 -19.18
N GLY A 209 -15.13 -37.77 -18.82
CA GLY A 209 -15.40 -39.03 -18.13
C GLY A 209 -15.42 -38.79 -16.62
N ASN A 210 -16.58 -38.99 -15.97
CA ASN A 210 -16.71 -38.94 -14.51
C ASN A 210 -15.75 -39.94 -13.85
N THR A 211 -14.62 -39.47 -13.33
CA THR A 211 -13.81 -40.26 -12.39
C THR A 211 -13.14 -39.36 -11.36
N CYS A 212 -13.84 -39.25 -10.22
CA CYS A 212 -13.25 -39.33 -8.89
C CYS A 212 -14.38 -39.84 -7.98
N SER A 213 -14.60 -41.16 -7.94
CA SER A 213 -15.60 -41.74 -7.02
C SER A 213 -15.08 -41.69 -5.59
N LYS A 214 -15.75 -40.90 -4.76
CA LYS A 214 -16.24 -41.39 -3.48
C LYS A 214 -17.74 -41.11 -3.45
N ASP A 215 -18.51 -42.16 -3.24
CA ASP A 215 -19.96 -42.21 -3.39
C ASP A 215 -20.70 -40.98 -2.82
N ASN A 216 -21.70 -40.53 -3.57
CA ASN A 216 -22.69 -39.50 -3.21
C ASN A 216 -22.18 -38.07 -2.94
N TRP A 217 -21.94 -37.33 -4.03
CA TRP A 217 -22.22 -35.87 -4.06
C TRP A 217 -23.22 -35.58 -5.17
N VAL A 218 -24.50 -35.86 -4.92
CA VAL A 218 -25.62 -35.22 -5.64
C VAL A 218 -25.76 -33.82 -5.05
N GLY A 219 -24.84 -32.96 -5.41
CA GLY A 219 -24.93 -31.52 -5.25
C GLY A 219 -24.38 -30.97 -6.54
N VAL A 220 -25.18 -30.16 -7.24
CA VAL A 220 -24.71 -29.32 -8.34
C VAL A 220 -23.34 -28.79 -7.92
N ILE A 221 -22.28 -29.21 -8.61
CA ILE A 221 -20.97 -28.59 -8.49
C ILE A 221 -21.21 -27.19 -9.04
N GLU A 222 -21.70 -26.30 -8.18
CA GLU A 222 -21.40 -24.89 -8.24
C GLU A 222 -19.90 -24.90 -8.42
N LEU A 223 -19.47 -24.45 -9.60
CA LEU A 223 -18.09 -24.40 -10.04
C LEU A 223 -17.35 -23.55 -9.01
N LYS A 224 -16.95 -24.11 -7.86
CA LYS A 224 -16.16 -23.45 -6.83
C LYS A 224 -14.84 -23.15 -7.51
N SER A 225 -14.59 -21.87 -7.65
CA SER A 225 -14.38 -21.32 -8.98
C SER A 225 -12.92 -21.17 -9.35
N THR A 226 -11.97 -22.04 -8.97
CA THR A 226 -10.53 -21.87 -9.29
C THR A 226 -9.99 -20.44 -9.04
N HIS A 227 -10.69 -19.63 -8.24
CA HIS A 227 -10.52 -18.18 -8.28
C HIS A 227 -9.23 -17.87 -7.54
N VAL A 228 -8.41 -17.04 -8.18
CA VAL A 228 -7.27 -16.40 -7.58
C VAL A 228 -7.80 -15.51 -6.46
N GLU A 229 -7.65 -15.97 -5.22
CA GLU A 229 -8.05 -15.25 -4.00
C GLU A 229 -6.81 -14.68 -3.32
N ARG A 230 -6.97 -13.62 -2.51
CA ARG A 230 -5.89 -12.94 -1.76
C ARG A 230 -4.95 -13.97 -1.11
N HIS A 231 -5.46 -14.76 -0.17
CA HIS A 231 -4.68 -15.74 0.57
C HIS A 231 -4.16 -16.96 -0.24
N ASN A 232 -4.43 -17.01 -1.55
CA ASN A 232 -3.98 -18.07 -2.45
C ASN A 232 -3.11 -17.57 -3.61
N HIS A 233 -2.89 -16.26 -3.74
CA HIS A 233 -2.05 -15.63 -4.78
C HIS A 233 -1.74 -14.16 -4.44
N ASP A 234 -0.88 -13.92 -3.44
CA ASP A 234 -0.34 -12.56 -3.28
C ASP A 234 0.95 -12.38 -4.06
N THR A 235 1.14 -11.14 -4.47
CA THR A 235 2.27 -10.66 -5.27
C THR A 235 2.67 -9.34 -4.65
N ILE A 236 3.94 -9.21 -4.28
CA ILE A 236 4.48 -7.90 -3.95
C ILE A 236 4.96 -7.26 -5.24
N SER A 237 4.37 -6.12 -5.58
CA SER A 237 4.92 -5.19 -6.56
C SER A 237 5.23 -3.91 -5.81
N MET A 238 6.39 -3.32 -6.08
CA MET A 238 6.88 -2.14 -5.37
C MET A 238 7.49 -1.17 -6.37
N ALA A 239 7.17 0.11 -6.23
CA ALA A 239 7.85 1.19 -6.93
C ALA A 239 8.54 2.13 -5.94
N VAL A 240 9.73 2.59 -6.30
CA VAL A 240 10.49 3.58 -5.56
C VAL A 240 10.83 4.72 -6.49
N ILE A 241 10.60 5.95 -6.01
CA ILE A 241 11.17 7.16 -6.59
C ILE A 241 12.24 7.65 -5.63
N ASP A 242 13.51 7.65 -6.08
CA ASP A 242 14.64 8.05 -5.25
C ASP A 242 14.75 9.57 -5.06
N LYS A 243 15.69 10.01 -4.21
CA LYS A 243 15.94 11.43 -3.91
C LYS A 243 16.28 12.27 -5.15
N VAL A 244 16.78 11.66 -6.21
CA VAL A 244 17.12 12.33 -7.48
C VAL A 244 15.91 12.35 -8.42
N GLY A 245 14.90 11.53 -8.17
CA GLY A 245 13.71 11.38 -8.99
C GLY A 245 13.81 10.25 -10.02
N HIS A 246 14.77 9.32 -9.90
CA HIS A 246 14.74 8.10 -10.69
C HIS A 246 13.69 7.14 -10.15
N ILE A 247 13.04 6.44 -11.07
CA ILE A 247 11.91 5.56 -10.80
C ILE A 247 12.33 4.15 -11.14
N ALA A 248 12.23 3.25 -10.16
CA ALA A 248 12.36 1.83 -10.37
C ALA A 248 11.16 1.10 -9.80
N VAL A 249 10.84 -0.05 -10.38
CA VAL A 249 9.83 -0.95 -9.85
C VAL A 249 10.32 -2.39 -9.91
N GLY A 250 9.83 -3.20 -8.98
CA GLY A 250 10.06 -4.63 -8.99
C GLY A 250 8.84 -5.41 -8.50
N THR A 251 8.84 -6.69 -8.84
CA THR A 251 7.80 -7.64 -8.44
C THR A 251 8.44 -8.95 -8.00
N SER A 252 7.87 -9.58 -6.98
CA SER A 252 8.18 -10.96 -6.60
C SER A 252 6.90 -11.72 -6.21
N THR A 253 6.81 -12.98 -6.63
CA THR A 253 5.67 -13.86 -6.31
C THR A 253 6.03 -15.33 -6.45
N ASN A 254 5.32 -16.19 -5.73
CA ASN A 254 5.30 -17.63 -6.00
C ASN A 254 4.23 -18.04 -7.02
N GLY A 255 3.37 -17.09 -7.45
CA GLY A 255 2.23 -17.35 -8.32
C GLY A 255 1.07 -18.06 -7.63
N ALA A 256 0.21 -18.70 -8.42
CA ALA A 256 -0.99 -19.35 -7.93
C ALA A 256 -0.68 -20.63 -7.13
N THR A 257 -1.35 -20.80 -5.99
CA THR A 257 -1.31 -22.07 -5.25
C THR A 257 -1.87 -23.21 -6.13
N PHE A 258 -1.17 -24.34 -6.18
CA PHE A 258 -1.48 -25.53 -6.99
C PHE A 258 -1.46 -25.29 -8.49
N LYS A 259 -0.68 -24.29 -8.93
CA LYS A 259 -0.41 -24.07 -10.36
C LYS A 259 0.18 -25.33 -11.00
N ILE A 260 -0.05 -25.46 -12.30
CA ILE A 260 0.59 -26.49 -13.11
C ILE A 260 2.11 -26.22 -13.10
N PRO A 261 2.97 -27.23 -12.88
CA PRO A 261 4.42 -27.09 -12.88
C PRO A 261 4.90 -26.40 -14.16
N GLY A 262 5.73 -25.37 -14.01
CA GLY A 262 6.19 -24.53 -15.11
C GLY A 262 5.25 -23.38 -15.50
N ARG A 263 4.08 -23.22 -14.86
CA ARG A 263 3.24 -22.02 -15.02
C ARG A 263 3.98 -20.79 -14.53
N VAL A 264 4.04 -19.80 -15.41
CA VAL A 264 4.55 -18.45 -15.14
C VAL A 264 3.38 -17.47 -15.19
N GLY A 265 3.27 -16.61 -14.18
CA GLY A 265 2.25 -15.56 -14.09
C GLY A 265 2.66 -14.25 -14.76
N ASP A 266 1.98 -13.17 -14.41
CA ASP A 266 2.37 -11.82 -14.80
C ASP A 266 3.63 -11.32 -14.08
N GLY A 267 3.91 -11.85 -12.89
CA GLY A 267 5.01 -11.47 -12.00
C GLY A 267 6.33 -11.09 -12.68
N PRO A 268 6.91 -11.95 -13.56
CA PRO A 268 8.20 -11.70 -14.20
C PRO A 268 8.08 -10.98 -15.56
N ILE A 269 6.88 -10.50 -15.94
CA ILE A 269 6.58 -9.95 -17.26
C ILE A 269 6.49 -8.42 -17.18
N ALA A 270 7.51 -7.75 -17.72
CA ALA A 270 7.53 -6.30 -17.84
C ALA A 270 6.31 -5.78 -18.62
N GLY A 271 5.68 -4.73 -18.09
CA GLY A 271 4.45 -4.17 -18.64
C GLY A 271 3.19 -4.86 -18.14
N SER A 272 3.27 -6.11 -17.68
CA SER A 272 2.15 -6.77 -17.03
C SER A 272 2.12 -6.52 -15.53
N SER A 273 3.02 -7.16 -14.78
CA SER A 273 3.08 -7.01 -13.33
C SER A 273 3.52 -5.61 -12.95
N SER A 274 4.47 -5.06 -13.70
CA SER A 274 5.26 -3.93 -13.26
C SER A 274 5.89 -3.22 -14.44
N TYR A 275 5.88 -1.88 -14.42
CA TYR A 275 6.48 -1.05 -15.47
C TYR A 275 6.84 0.33 -14.91
N ALA A 276 8.05 0.83 -15.24
CA ALA A 276 8.49 2.18 -14.93
C ALA A 276 8.99 2.89 -16.19
N ASP A 277 8.77 4.19 -16.20
CA ASP A 277 9.43 5.12 -17.10
C ASP A 277 9.78 6.38 -16.31
N ASN A 278 11.06 6.76 -16.30
CA ASN A 278 11.57 7.91 -15.54
C ASN A 278 10.90 9.24 -15.92
N GLU A 279 10.43 9.40 -17.16
CA GLU A 279 9.80 10.64 -17.62
C GLU A 279 8.33 10.72 -17.21
N VAL A 280 7.71 9.59 -16.84
CA VAL A 280 6.27 9.47 -16.66
C VAL A 280 5.89 9.06 -15.24
N GLY A 281 6.35 7.89 -14.80
CA GLY A 281 5.85 7.23 -13.60
C GLY A 281 6.05 5.73 -13.59
N ALA A 282 5.41 5.07 -12.63
CA ALA A 282 5.45 3.63 -12.44
C ALA A 282 4.07 3.04 -12.15
N CYS A 283 3.95 1.74 -12.40
CA CYS A 283 2.82 0.91 -12.01
C CYS A 283 3.32 -0.43 -11.49
N GLY A 284 2.60 -0.96 -10.50
CA GLY A 284 2.73 -2.34 -10.04
C GLY A 284 1.35 -2.98 -9.87
N ALA A 285 1.28 -4.28 -10.09
CA ALA A 285 0.05 -5.06 -10.19
C ALA A 285 0.06 -6.30 -9.29
N THR A 286 -1.13 -6.82 -9.03
CA THR A 286 -1.38 -8.09 -8.32
C THR A 286 -2.74 -8.65 -8.78
N GLY A 287 -2.94 -9.96 -8.80
CA GLY A 287 -4.21 -10.56 -9.22
C GLY A 287 -4.06 -11.85 -10.01
N ASP A 288 -5.05 -12.16 -10.83
CA ASP A 288 -5.01 -13.28 -11.76
C ASP A 288 -3.98 -13.03 -12.86
N GLY A 289 -2.76 -13.53 -12.62
CA GLY A 289 -1.63 -13.30 -13.52
C GLY A 289 -1.85 -13.77 -14.96
N ASP A 290 -2.68 -14.80 -15.18
CA ASP A 290 -2.99 -15.31 -16.51
C ASP A 290 -3.90 -14.37 -17.31
N ILE A 291 -4.79 -13.64 -16.62
CA ILE A 291 -5.60 -12.59 -17.23
C ILE A 291 -4.80 -11.31 -17.35
N MET A 292 -4.09 -10.89 -16.30
CA MET A 292 -3.32 -9.63 -16.27
C MET A 292 -2.31 -9.57 -17.42
N MET A 293 -1.55 -10.65 -17.67
CA MET A 293 -0.54 -10.68 -18.75
C MET A 293 -1.11 -10.52 -20.17
N ARG A 294 -2.41 -10.78 -20.38
CA ARG A 294 -3.04 -10.63 -21.69
C ARG A 294 -3.33 -9.17 -22.04
N PHE A 295 -3.32 -8.27 -21.06
CA PHE A 295 -3.68 -6.87 -21.24
C PHE A 295 -2.54 -5.90 -20.93
N LEU A 296 -1.44 -6.36 -20.33
CA LEU A 296 -0.29 -5.54 -19.96
C LEU A 296 -0.73 -4.26 -19.19
N PRO A 297 -1.46 -4.40 -18.08
CA PRO A 297 -2.13 -3.28 -17.42
C PRO A 297 -1.14 -2.19 -16.98
N CYS A 298 0.05 -2.55 -16.51
CA CYS A 298 1.00 -1.55 -16.04
C CYS A 298 1.66 -0.75 -17.15
N TYR A 299 1.96 -1.38 -18.30
CA TYR A 299 2.34 -0.63 -19.50
C TYR A 299 1.22 0.34 -19.90
N GLN A 300 -0.03 -0.14 -19.91
CA GLN A 300 -1.18 0.69 -20.29
C GLN A 300 -1.40 1.86 -19.32
N VAL A 301 -1.22 1.65 -18.02
CA VAL A 301 -1.31 2.70 -16.99
C VAL A 301 -0.26 3.77 -17.22
N VAL A 302 1.01 3.37 -17.37
CA VAL A 302 2.12 4.32 -17.60
C VAL A 302 1.91 5.07 -18.92
N GLU A 303 1.50 4.38 -19.99
CA GLU A 303 1.24 5.05 -21.27
C GLU A 303 0.04 6.00 -21.19
N SER A 304 -1.00 5.67 -20.43
CA SER A 304 -2.13 6.59 -20.20
C SER A 304 -1.68 7.83 -19.43
N MET A 305 -0.79 7.67 -18.44
CA MET A 305 -0.19 8.81 -17.73
C MET A 305 0.70 9.65 -18.64
N ARG A 306 1.44 9.03 -19.59
CA ARG A 306 2.22 9.74 -20.61
C ARG A 306 1.34 10.65 -21.46
N LEU A 307 0.12 10.19 -21.77
CA LEU A 307 -0.89 10.97 -22.50
C LEU A 307 -1.59 12.05 -21.63
N GLY A 308 -1.16 12.25 -20.39
CA GLY A 308 -1.65 13.29 -19.49
C GLY A 308 -2.78 12.86 -18.57
N MET A 309 -3.09 11.56 -18.49
CA MET A 309 -4.11 11.05 -17.55
C MET A 309 -3.59 11.03 -16.11
N GLU A 310 -4.42 11.42 -15.15
CA GLU A 310 -4.08 11.29 -13.73
C GLU A 310 -3.95 9.81 -13.32
N PRO A 311 -3.05 9.46 -12.36
CA PRO A 311 -2.83 8.08 -11.92
C PRO A 311 -4.11 7.32 -11.56
N LYS A 312 -5.06 8.00 -10.89
CA LYS A 312 -6.36 7.43 -10.51
C LYS A 312 -7.20 7.01 -11.71
N LEU A 313 -7.25 7.85 -12.73
CA LEU A 313 -8.02 7.59 -13.94
C LEU A 313 -7.32 6.53 -14.80
N ALA A 314 -6.00 6.57 -14.89
CA ALA A 314 -5.19 5.59 -15.62
C ALA A 314 -5.35 4.18 -15.06
N ALA A 315 -5.19 4.04 -13.73
CA ALA A 315 -5.41 2.78 -13.03
C ALA A 315 -6.83 2.23 -13.24
N LYS A 316 -7.84 3.10 -13.11
CA LYS A 316 -9.25 2.72 -13.31
C LYS A 316 -9.53 2.27 -14.75
N ASP A 317 -9.00 2.97 -15.76
CA ASP A 317 -9.23 2.62 -17.17
C ASP A 317 -8.62 1.25 -17.51
N ALA A 318 -7.39 0.97 -17.05
CA ALA A 318 -6.72 -0.31 -17.26
C ALA A 318 -7.52 -1.48 -16.67
N ILE A 319 -7.91 -1.38 -15.39
CA ILE A 319 -8.72 -2.42 -14.72
C ILE A 319 -10.10 -2.58 -15.38
N SER A 320 -10.75 -1.47 -15.76
CA SER A 320 -12.08 -1.50 -16.38
C SER A 320 -12.06 -2.17 -17.77
N ARG A 321 -10.96 -2.07 -18.53
CA ARG A 321 -10.79 -2.77 -19.81
C ARG A 321 -10.76 -4.28 -19.64
N ILE A 322 -10.05 -4.75 -18.63
CA ILE A 322 -9.99 -6.17 -18.29
C ILE A 322 -11.38 -6.65 -17.85
N ALA A 323 -12.02 -5.91 -16.92
CA ALA A 323 -13.35 -6.23 -16.40
C ALA A 323 -14.41 -6.39 -17.51
N ARG A 324 -14.37 -5.54 -18.54
CA ARG A 324 -15.30 -5.62 -19.68
C ARG A 324 -15.19 -6.93 -20.45
N LYS A 325 -13.99 -7.53 -20.52
CA LYS A 325 -13.75 -8.77 -21.27
C LYS A 325 -13.78 -10.01 -20.37
N TYR A 326 -13.43 -9.85 -19.09
CA TYR A 326 -13.44 -10.89 -18.08
C TYR A 326 -14.16 -10.40 -16.81
N PRO A 327 -15.50 -10.38 -16.77
CA PRO A 327 -16.27 -9.76 -15.66
C PRO A 327 -16.08 -10.39 -14.27
N ASN A 328 -15.49 -11.59 -14.20
CA ASN A 328 -15.24 -12.30 -12.95
C ASN A 328 -13.77 -12.29 -12.54
N PHE A 329 -12.89 -11.64 -13.31
CA PHE A 329 -11.46 -11.64 -12.97
C PHE A 329 -11.21 -10.92 -11.64
N VAL A 330 -10.10 -11.26 -10.99
CA VAL A 330 -9.65 -10.57 -9.78
C VAL A 330 -8.31 -9.92 -10.09
N GLY A 331 -8.16 -8.64 -9.76
CA GLY A 331 -6.91 -7.95 -9.98
C GLY A 331 -6.90 -6.52 -9.47
N ALA A 332 -5.70 -5.99 -9.29
CA ALA A 332 -5.46 -4.64 -8.84
C ALA A 332 -4.15 -4.10 -9.40
N VAL A 333 -4.09 -2.77 -9.48
CA VAL A 333 -2.88 -2.02 -9.80
C VAL A 333 -2.77 -0.81 -8.88
N PHE A 334 -1.55 -0.42 -8.55
CA PHE A 334 -1.25 0.94 -8.15
C PHE A 334 -0.57 1.68 -9.30
N ALA A 335 -0.72 3.00 -9.32
CA ALA A 335 -0.08 3.91 -10.25
C ALA A 335 0.55 5.06 -9.46
N ILE A 336 1.74 5.48 -9.85
CA ILE A 336 2.41 6.68 -9.33
C ILE A 336 3.05 7.44 -10.48
N ASN A 337 2.94 8.76 -10.52
CA ASN A 337 3.62 9.59 -11.53
C ASN A 337 4.86 10.30 -10.97
N ARG A 338 5.61 10.95 -11.86
CA ARG A 338 6.80 11.76 -11.52
C ARG A 338 6.51 13.04 -10.70
N ARG A 339 5.26 13.29 -10.29
CA ARG A 339 4.92 14.33 -9.31
C ARG A 339 4.70 13.76 -7.91
N GLY A 340 4.75 12.44 -7.76
CA GLY A 340 4.41 11.74 -6.53
C GLY A 340 2.90 11.56 -6.32
N GLU A 341 2.06 11.94 -7.29
CA GLU A 341 0.62 11.63 -7.24
C GLU A 341 0.46 10.12 -7.46
N HIS A 342 -0.32 9.46 -6.60
CA HIS A 342 -0.53 8.03 -6.68
C HIS A 342 -1.99 7.63 -6.46
N ALA A 343 -2.36 6.47 -6.97
CA ALA A 343 -3.69 5.90 -6.77
C ALA A 343 -3.69 4.38 -6.98
N GLY A 344 -4.72 3.71 -6.47
CA GLY A 344 -4.98 2.29 -6.74
C GLY A 344 -6.32 2.09 -7.44
N ALA A 345 -6.43 1.02 -8.24
CA ALA A 345 -7.68 0.53 -8.78
C ALA A 345 -7.72 -1.00 -8.69
N CYS A 346 -8.91 -1.56 -8.48
CA CYS A 346 -9.08 -3.01 -8.36
C CYS A 346 -10.45 -3.47 -8.87
N HIS A 347 -10.55 -4.78 -9.09
CA HIS A 347 -11.77 -5.48 -9.47
C HIS A 347 -11.79 -6.86 -8.78
N GLY A 348 -12.97 -7.29 -8.33
CA GLY A 348 -13.17 -8.61 -7.71
C GLY A 348 -12.81 -8.74 -6.23
N TRP A 349 -12.13 -7.75 -5.64
CA TRP A 349 -11.75 -7.74 -4.22
C TRP A 349 -11.53 -6.31 -3.67
N THR A 350 -11.34 -6.20 -2.35
CA THR A 350 -10.85 -4.97 -1.72
C THR A 350 -9.33 -4.95 -1.75
N PHE A 351 -8.76 -3.99 -2.48
CA PHE A 351 -7.32 -3.78 -2.57
C PHE A 351 -6.86 -2.66 -1.64
N GLN A 352 -5.80 -2.94 -0.88
CA GLN A 352 -5.06 -1.95 -0.11
C GLN A 352 -3.63 -1.94 -0.61
N TYR A 353 -2.99 -0.79 -0.54
CA TYR A 353 -1.59 -0.59 -0.91
C TYR A 353 -0.93 0.30 0.15
N SER A 354 0.36 0.13 0.36
CA SER A 354 1.13 0.92 1.32
C SER A 354 1.95 1.97 0.59
N VAL A 355 2.01 3.18 1.17
CA VAL A 355 2.84 4.28 0.67
C VAL A 355 3.60 4.88 1.82
N LEU A 356 4.87 5.20 1.58
CA LEU A 356 5.67 6.06 2.43
C LEU A 356 6.29 7.14 1.56
N SER A 357 6.04 8.40 1.90
CA SER A 357 6.51 9.56 1.16
C SER A 357 7.09 10.57 2.13
N VAL A 358 8.02 11.41 1.68
CA VAL A 358 8.41 12.58 2.45
C VAL A 358 7.17 13.47 2.50
N SER A 359 6.58 13.65 3.67
CA SER A 359 5.40 14.47 3.79
C SER A 359 5.77 15.91 3.39
N ALA A 360 5.17 16.42 2.31
CA ALA A 360 4.92 17.84 2.14
C ALA A 360 3.83 18.25 3.14
N ALA A 361 4.10 18.04 4.43
CA ALA A 361 3.13 18.40 5.43
C ALA A 361 3.24 19.92 5.60
N SER A 362 2.12 20.60 5.42
CA SER A 362 1.98 21.92 6.02
C SER A 362 2.28 21.79 7.52
N GLU A 363 2.85 22.83 8.14
CA GLU A 363 3.11 22.84 9.59
C GLU A 363 1.89 22.36 10.40
N GLN A 364 0.68 22.60 9.90
CA GLN A 364 -0.59 22.18 10.50
C GLN A 364 -0.89 20.66 10.36
N ASP A 365 -0.48 20.01 9.27
CA ASP A 365 -0.66 18.57 9.05
C ASP A 365 0.37 17.74 9.83
N LEU A 366 1.59 18.26 10.00
CA LEU A 366 2.56 17.72 10.96
C LEU A 366 2.02 17.79 12.38
N TRP A 367 1.34 18.88 12.73
CA TRP A 367 0.70 19.04 14.03
C TRP A 367 -0.40 18.02 14.29
N ASN A 368 -1.34 17.89 13.37
CA ASN A 368 -2.45 16.94 13.52
C ASN A 368 -1.98 15.48 13.52
N GLY A 369 -1.07 15.11 12.60
CA GLY A 369 -0.51 13.76 12.54
C GLY A 369 0.40 13.42 13.72
N MET A 370 1.18 14.38 14.23
CA MET A 370 2.04 14.15 15.39
C MET A 370 1.27 14.16 16.71
N LEU A 371 0.19 14.93 16.81
CA LEU A 371 -0.77 14.76 17.89
C LEU A 371 -1.38 13.36 17.81
N ASP A 372 -1.77 12.85 16.64
CA ASP A 372 -2.32 11.49 16.46
C ASP A 372 -1.34 10.34 16.76
N ASP A 373 -0.06 10.46 16.39
CA ASP A 373 0.96 9.45 16.68
C ASP A 373 1.36 9.45 18.17
N ASN A 374 1.49 10.63 18.78
CA ASN A 374 1.72 10.75 20.22
C ASN A 374 0.50 10.33 21.06
N ARG A 375 -0.73 10.54 20.56
CA ARG A 375 -2.00 10.08 21.19
C ARG A 375 -2.01 8.58 21.39
N ALA A 376 -1.66 7.83 20.35
CA ALA A 376 -1.56 6.37 20.42
C ALA A 376 -0.40 5.95 21.33
N LYS A 377 0.76 6.58 21.22
CA LYS A 377 1.96 6.20 22.00
C LYS A 377 1.79 6.37 23.51
N TYR A 378 1.32 7.53 23.98
CA TYR A 378 1.15 7.78 25.42
C TYR A 378 -0.07 7.04 25.99
N GLY A 379 -1.15 6.90 25.21
CA GLY A 379 -2.30 6.07 25.58
C GLY A 379 -1.94 4.59 25.74
N VAL A 380 -1.27 4.01 24.73
CA VAL A 380 -0.78 2.61 24.79
C VAL A 380 0.26 2.44 25.90
N SER A 381 1.10 3.45 26.16
CA SER A 381 2.04 3.42 27.29
C SER A 381 1.35 3.43 28.65
N LEU A 382 0.21 4.11 28.81
CA LEU A 382 -0.61 4.03 30.02
C LEU A 382 -1.29 2.66 30.13
N GLU A 383 -1.87 2.17 29.03
CA GLU A 383 -2.54 0.87 28.97
C GLU A 383 -1.61 -0.29 29.32
N ARG A 384 -0.39 -0.30 28.77
CA ARG A 384 0.63 -1.34 29.03
C ARG A 384 1.49 -1.08 30.27
N GLY A 385 1.29 0.05 30.94
CA GLY A 385 2.07 0.47 32.10
C GLY A 385 1.23 0.47 33.37
N PRO A 386 0.80 1.63 33.91
CA PRO A 386 0.03 1.69 35.15
C PRO A 386 -1.29 0.92 35.06
N PHE A 387 -1.89 0.80 33.87
CA PHE A 387 -3.14 0.09 33.66
C PHE A 387 -2.97 -1.33 33.09
N ASP A 388 -1.76 -1.91 33.13
CA ASP A 388 -1.54 -3.26 32.63
C ASP A 388 -2.45 -4.26 33.37
N LYS A 389 -3.17 -5.09 32.58
CA LYS A 389 -4.22 -6.02 33.04
C LYS A 389 -5.38 -5.37 33.80
N ARG A 390 -5.52 -4.04 33.74
CA ARG A 390 -6.61 -3.23 34.32
C ARG A 390 -7.28 -2.37 33.25
N ALA A 391 -7.59 -2.98 32.10
CA ALA A 391 -8.21 -2.31 30.97
C ALA A 391 -9.54 -1.60 31.33
N ALA A 392 -10.28 -2.13 32.30
CA ALA A 392 -11.49 -1.51 32.83
C ALA A 392 -11.24 -0.16 33.53
N ASP A 393 -10.16 -0.05 34.31
CA ASP A 393 -9.77 1.19 34.99
C ASP A 393 -9.33 2.25 33.97
N TYR A 394 -8.66 1.82 32.89
CA TYR A 394 -8.27 2.68 31.77
C TYR A 394 -9.50 3.18 30.99
N LEU A 395 -10.44 2.29 30.67
CA LEU A 395 -11.70 2.67 30.04
C LEU A 395 -12.50 3.65 30.92
N TRP A 396 -12.53 3.41 32.24
CA TRP A 396 -13.20 4.28 33.19
C TRP A 396 -12.57 5.67 33.28
N MET A 397 -11.24 5.78 33.19
CA MET A 397 -10.54 7.06 33.06
C MET A 397 -11.03 7.86 31.84
N LEU A 398 -11.16 7.19 30.68
CA LEU A 398 -11.64 7.83 29.45
C LEU A 398 -13.11 8.27 29.55
N ILE A 399 -13.97 7.43 30.14
CA ILE A 399 -15.39 7.75 30.38
C ILE A 399 -15.52 8.95 31.34
N PHE A 400 -14.76 8.96 32.44
CA PHE A 400 -14.73 10.08 33.37
C PHE A 400 -14.31 11.38 32.67
N GLY A 401 -13.28 11.31 31.81
CA GLY A 401 -12.83 12.42 30.99
C GLY A 401 -13.92 12.96 30.08
N ALA A 402 -14.57 12.09 29.30
CA ALA A 402 -15.64 12.45 28.38
C ALA A 402 -16.84 13.08 29.10
N ILE A 403 -17.27 12.53 30.24
CA ILE A 403 -18.40 13.07 31.03
C ILE A 403 -18.04 14.43 31.64
N SER A 404 -16.83 14.57 32.20
CA SER A 404 -16.38 15.81 32.82
C SER A 404 -16.29 16.95 31.79
N LEU A 405 -15.77 16.66 30.59
CA LEU A 405 -15.72 17.61 29.48
C LEU A 405 -17.13 17.98 29.01
N LEU A 406 -18.05 17.01 28.88
CA LEU A 406 -19.44 17.27 28.49
C LEU A 406 -20.17 18.19 29.49
N ILE A 407 -19.96 18.01 30.79
CA ILE A 407 -20.52 18.88 31.84
C ILE A 407 -19.98 20.31 31.73
N LEU A 408 -18.68 20.46 31.48
CA LEU A 408 -18.03 21.77 31.33
C LEU A 408 -18.56 22.52 30.10
N ILE A 409 -18.81 21.82 28.99
CA ILE A 409 -19.40 22.37 27.78
C ILE A 409 -20.84 22.84 28.02
N ILE A 410 -21.69 22.00 28.62
CA ILE A 410 -23.10 22.34 28.89
C ILE A 410 -23.20 23.59 29.79
N LYS A 411 -22.29 23.73 30.78
CA LYS A 411 -22.21 24.92 31.63
C LYS A 411 -21.74 26.17 30.89
N SER A 412 -20.81 26.05 29.93
CA SER A 412 -20.29 27.21 29.19
C SER A 412 -21.23 27.76 28.13
N ILE A 413 -22.15 26.95 27.56
CA ILE A 413 -23.01 27.40 26.44
C ILE A 413 -24.40 27.93 26.91
N HIS A 414 -24.73 27.96 28.21
CA HIS A 414 -26.06 28.39 28.69
C HIS A 414 -27.24 27.67 27.99
N ILE A 415 -27.03 26.44 27.51
CA ILE A 415 -28.11 25.66 26.89
C ILE A 415 -28.99 25.10 28.02
N PRO A 416 -30.31 25.36 28.02
CA PRO A 416 -31.19 24.82 29.04
C PRO A 416 -31.16 23.28 29.01
N VAL A 417 -30.93 22.69 30.18
CA VAL A 417 -30.73 21.25 30.45
C VAL A 417 -31.84 20.34 29.88
N MET A 418 -32.96 20.90 29.43
CA MET A 418 -34.09 20.17 28.84
C MET A 418 -33.87 19.71 27.40
N ALA A 419 -32.78 20.11 26.73
CA ALA A 419 -32.36 19.55 25.43
C ALA A 419 -31.29 18.46 25.63
N ALA A 420 -31.66 17.37 26.32
CA ALA A 420 -30.76 16.29 26.75
C ALA A 420 -30.35 15.30 25.64
N ILE A 421 -30.21 15.76 24.40
CA ILE A 421 -29.56 15.02 23.32
C ILE A 421 -28.72 16.04 22.55
N PRO A 422 -27.37 16.03 22.69
CA PRO A 422 -26.52 16.82 21.82
C PRO A 422 -26.85 16.45 20.37
N PRO A 423 -27.07 17.41 19.45
CA PRO A 423 -27.19 17.07 18.04
C PRO A 423 -25.95 16.27 17.67
N LEU A 424 -26.12 15.16 16.95
CA LEU A 424 -25.10 14.21 16.46
C LEU A 424 -23.95 14.85 15.62
N GLY A 425 -23.84 16.17 15.60
CA GLY A 425 -22.81 16.97 14.93
C GLY A 425 -22.12 18.03 15.79
N SER A 426 -22.22 18.02 17.14
CA SER A 426 -21.31 18.83 17.95
C SER A 426 -19.88 18.27 17.85
N PRO A 427 -18.84 19.11 17.65
CA PRO A 427 -17.47 18.62 17.55
C PRO A 427 -17.08 17.93 18.85
N PHE A 428 -16.95 16.61 18.80
CA PHE A 428 -16.40 15.83 19.89
C PHE A 428 -15.00 16.39 20.21
N MET A 429 -14.79 16.90 21.43
CA MET A 429 -13.57 17.57 21.86
C MET A 429 -12.40 16.58 22.04
N GLY A 430 -12.03 15.89 20.97
CA GLY A 430 -10.89 14.99 20.90
C GLY A 430 -9.62 15.62 21.47
N PRO A 431 -9.23 16.86 21.10
CA PRO A 431 -8.01 17.49 21.63
C PRO A 431 -7.96 17.57 23.17
N SER A 432 -9.07 17.88 23.84
CA SER A 432 -9.11 17.93 25.31
C SER A 432 -8.92 16.56 25.98
N LEU A 433 -9.49 15.50 25.40
CA LEU A 433 -9.30 14.15 25.94
C LEU A 433 -7.83 13.70 25.81
N VAL A 434 -7.16 14.18 24.77
CA VAL A 434 -5.75 13.88 24.50
C VAL A 434 -4.86 14.58 25.50
N PHE A 435 -5.08 15.89 25.74
CA PHE A 435 -4.34 16.62 26.77
C PHE A 435 -4.57 16.06 28.17
N MET A 436 -5.75 15.49 28.44
CA MET A 436 -6.00 14.72 29.66
C MET A 436 -5.09 13.48 29.76
N ILE A 437 -4.99 12.66 28.71
CA ILE A 437 -4.15 11.46 28.66
C ILE A 437 -2.67 11.83 28.82
N VAL A 438 -2.20 12.82 28.05
CA VAL A 438 -0.82 13.32 28.11
C VAL A 438 -0.49 13.87 29.50
N TYR A 439 -1.43 14.60 30.11
CA TYR A 439 -1.29 15.09 31.48
C TYR A 439 -1.10 13.94 32.47
N ILE A 440 -1.99 12.94 32.45
CA ILE A 440 -1.93 11.80 33.35
C ILE A 440 -0.63 11.02 33.14
N TRP A 441 -0.24 10.77 31.89
CA TRP A 441 1.02 10.10 31.56
C TRP A 441 2.23 10.88 32.11
N GLY A 442 2.25 12.21 31.99
CA GLY A 442 3.33 13.04 32.53
C GLY A 442 3.42 13.01 34.05
N ARG A 443 2.32 12.71 34.75
CA ARG A 443 2.28 12.52 36.21
C ARG A 443 2.70 11.12 36.64
N GLU A 444 2.37 10.10 35.87
CA GLU A 444 2.77 8.70 36.13
C GLU A 444 4.26 8.46 35.82
N PHE A 445 4.79 9.14 34.79
CA PHE A 445 6.18 8.98 34.35
C PHE A 445 6.97 10.31 34.40
N PRO A 446 7.12 10.96 35.57
CA PRO A 446 7.69 12.31 35.67
C PRO A 446 9.16 12.40 35.27
N ASN A 447 9.90 11.29 35.37
CA ASN A 447 11.33 11.22 35.06
C ASN A 447 11.65 10.62 33.68
N ALA A 448 10.64 10.21 32.90
CA ALA A 448 10.85 9.72 31.54
C ALA A 448 11.48 10.81 30.67
N ARG A 449 12.52 10.48 29.90
CA ARG A 449 13.16 11.43 28.98
C ARG A 449 12.47 11.36 27.63
N ILE A 450 12.04 12.52 27.14
CA ILE A 450 11.36 12.67 25.86
C ILE A 450 12.20 13.59 25.00
N ASN A 451 12.49 13.15 23.79
CA ASN A 451 13.16 13.97 22.81
C ASN A 451 12.09 14.64 21.96
N LEU A 452 11.92 15.95 22.11
CA LEU A 452 11.05 16.75 21.27
C LEU A 452 11.81 17.08 19.98
N TYR A 453 11.41 16.46 18.87
CA TYR A 453 11.99 16.63 17.53
C TYR A 453 13.52 16.41 17.43
N GLY A 454 14.13 15.70 18.38
CA GLY A 454 15.59 15.52 18.42
C GLY A 454 16.38 16.78 18.80
N VAL A 455 15.71 17.90 19.08
CA VAL A 455 16.35 19.19 19.42
C VAL A 455 16.45 19.39 20.92
N VAL A 456 15.41 19.04 21.68
CA VAL A 456 15.36 19.27 23.14
C VAL A 456 14.91 18.02 23.87
N SER A 457 15.68 17.59 24.86
CA SER A 457 15.28 16.52 25.78
C SER A 457 14.59 17.11 27.01
N LEU A 458 13.33 16.75 27.24
CA LEU A 458 12.53 17.19 28.37
C LEU A 458 12.08 16.01 29.24
N LYS A 459 11.86 16.27 30.54
CA LYS A 459 11.27 15.29 31.45
C LYS A 459 9.76 15.17 31.19
N GLY A 460 9.21 13.97 31.29
CA GLY A 460 7.79 13.69 31.07
C GLY A 460 6.85 14.56 31.90
N PHE A 461 7.28 14.98 33.09
CA PHE A 461 6.55 15.94 33.91
C PHE A 461 6.23 17.27 33.19
N TYR A 462 7.13 17.76 32.34
CA TYR A 462 6.98 19.02 31.62
C TYR A 462 6.29 18.88 30.27
N LEU A 463 6.02 17.65 29.81
CA LEU A 463 5.45 17.39 28.48
C LEU A 463 4.13 18.14 28.24
N PRO A 464 3.12 18.13 29.14
CA PRO A 464 1.85 18.81 28.89
C PRO A 464 2.02 20.33 28.73
N TRP A 465 2.95 20.91 29.49
CA TRP A 465 3.27 22.34 29.45
C TRP A 465 4.08 22.72 28.21
N ALA A 466 4.99 21.84 27.78
CA ALA A 466 5.75 22.02 26.57
C ALA A 466 4.84 21.97 25.33
N MET A 467 3.86 21.06 25.32
CA MET A 467 2.85 20.99 24.26
C MET A 467 1.96 22.24 24.25
N LEU A 468 1.42 22.66 25.41
CA LEU A 468 0.63 23.90 25.51
C LEU A 468 1.39 25.16 25.07
N ALA A 469 2.67 25.27 25.43
CA ALA A 469 3.52 26.40 25.02
C ALA A 469 3.78 26.39 23.51
N LEU A 470 3.78 25.22 22.90
CA LEU A 470 4.01 25.05 21.49
C LEU A 470 2.75 25.39 20.68
N ASP A 471 1.58 24.95 21.14
CA ASP A 471 0.28 25.37 20.57
C ASP A 471 0.10 26.89 20.63
N LEU A 472 0.59 27.54 21.71
CA LEU A 472 0.62 29.00 21.82
C LEU A 472 1.53 29.66 20.76
N ILE A 473 2.69 29.06 20.46
CA ILE A 473 3.63 29.57 19.44
C ILE A 473 3.02 29.48 18.05
N PHE A 474 2.28 28.39 17.76
CA PHE A 474 1.68 28.14 16.45
C PHE A 474 0.30 28.78 16.25
N GLY A 475 -0.26 29.40 17.30
CA GLY A 475 -1.51 30.15 17.21
C GLY A 475 -2.78 29.29 17.30
N ASP A 476 -2.67 28.06 17.83
CA ASP A 476 -3.79 27.17 18.04
C ASP A 476 -4.65 27.59 19.26
N PRO A 477 -5.95 27.26 19.27
CA PRO A 477 -6.83 27.61 20.38
C PRO A 477 -6.44 26.82 21.63
N LEU A 478 -6.01 27.52 22.69
CA LEU A 478 -5.49 26.91 23.94
C LEU A 478 -6.56 26.37 24.90
N MET A 479 -7.82 26.77 24.71
CA MET A 479 -8.90 26.42 25.64
C MET A 479 -9.15 24.90 25.74
N PRO A 480 -9.15 24.12 24.65
CA PRO A 480 -9.25 22.66 24.71
C PRO A 480 -8.12 22.02 25.51
N ASP A 481 -6.89 22.54 25.40
CA ASP A 481 -5.70 21.94 26.02
C ASP A 481 -5.71 22.17 27.52
N ILE A 482 -6.00 23.40 27.93
CA ILE A 482 -6.18 23.79 29.33
C ILE A 482 -7.31 22.96 29.95
N LEU A 483 -8.43 22.81 29.25
CA LEU A 483 -9.57 22.03 29.73
C LEU A 483 -9.20 20.56 29.94
N GLY A 484 -8.45 19.97 29.00
CA GLY A 484 -7.91 18.62 29.10
C GLY A 484 -6.99 18.43 30.30
N MET A 485 -6.05 19.37 30.51
CA MET A 485 -5.15 19.36 31.66
C MET A 485 -5.89 19.50 32.99
N VAL A 486 -6.92 20.34 33.07
CA VAL A 486 -7.75 20.49 34.28
C VAL A 486 -8.50 19.20 34.59
N VAL A 487 -9.12 18.57 33.59
CA VAL A 487 -9.82 17.29 33.77
C VAL A 487 -8.85 16.17 34.14
N GLY A 488 -7.66 16.14 33.53
CA GLY A 488 -6.62 15.16 33.87
C GLY A 488 -6.09 15.34 35.29
N HIS A 489 -5.90 16.59 35.71
CA HIS A 489 -5.53 16.92 37.09
C HIS A 489 -6.62 16.52 38.08
N LEU A 490 -7.89 16.78 37.77
CA LEU A 490 -9.02 16.38 38.60
C LEU A 490 -9.09 14.86 38.76
N TYR A 491 -8.93 14.11 37.67
CA TYR A 491 -8.88 12.65 37.73
C TYR A 491 -7.73 12.16 38.62
N TYR A 492 -6.50 12.61 38.34
CA TYR A 492 -5.30 12.23 39.08
C TYR A 492 -5.40 12.63 40.57
N PHE A 493 -5.99 13.77 40.88
CA PHE A 493 -6.21 14.21 42.25
C PHE A 493 -7.14 13.24 43.00
N LEU A 494 -8.25 12.85 42.39
CA LEU A 494 -9.25 12.01 43.05
C LEU A 494 -8.84 10.53 43.16
N THR A 495 -8.04 10.03 42.21
CA THR A 495 -7.60 8.63 42.18
C THR A 495 -6.27 8.39 42.88
N VAL A 496 -5.36 9.36 42.89
CA VAL A 496 -4.00 9.21 43.43
C VAL A 496 -3.76 10.12 44.64
N LEU A 497 -3.89 11.45 44.50
CA LEU A 497 -3.45 12.40 45.56
C LEU A 497 -4.36 12.41 46.80
N HIS A 498 -5.67 12.34 46.62
CA HIS A 498 -6.64 12.37 47.73
C HIS A 498 -6.54 11.11 48.59
N PRO A 499 -6.46 9.88 48.03
CA PRO A 499 -6.18 8.68 48.82
C PRO A 499 -4.83 8.72 49.53
N LEU A 500 -3.76 9.19 48.87
CA LEU A 500 -2.43 9.29 49.47
C LEU A 500 -2.37 10.28 50.65
N SER A 501 -3.25 11.29 50.68
CA SER A 501 -3.33 12.28 51.78
C SER A 501 -4.19 11.82 52.97
N GLY A 502 -4.55 10.53 53.04
CA GLY A 502 -5.43 9.97 54.09
C GLY A 502 -6.93 10.04 53.78
N GLY A 503 -7.31 10.43 52.55
CA GLY A 503 -8.69 10.44 52.09
C GLY A 503 -9.20 9.05 51.67
N LYS A 504 -10.52 8.91 51.52
CA LYS A 504 -11.13 7.70 50.95
C LYS A 504 -10.95 7.66 49.42
N PHE A 505 -10.99 6.46 48.82
CA PHE A 505 -11.07 6.28 47.37
C PHE A 505 -12.45 6.73 46.86
N ILE A 506 -12.53 7.95 46.33
CA ILE A 506 -13.79 8.57 45.87
C ILE A 506 -14.20 8.05 44.48
N LEU A 507 -13.23 7.81 43.59
CA LEU A 507 -13.45 7.26 42.26
C LEU A 507 -12.94 5.82 42.20
N LYS A 508 -13.87 4.87 42.21
CA LYS A 508 -13.60 3.46 41.87
C LYS A 508 -14.29 3.11 40.57
N THR A 509 -13.67 2.24 39.79
CA THR A 509 -14.28 1.67 38.58
C THR A 509 -15.56 0.93 38.98
N PRO A 510 -16.72 1.31 38.41
CA PRO A 510 -17.99 0.72 38.81
C PRO A 510 -18.15 -0.69 38.24
N LEU A 511 -18.87 -1.56 38.98
CA LEU A 511 -19.07 -2.97 38.66
C LEU A 511 -19.68 -3.25 37.28
N TRP A 512 -20.33 -2.27 36.65
CA TRP A 512 -20.90 -2.44 35.30
C TRP A 512 -19.86 -2.28 34.18
N VAL A 513 -18.69 -1.70 34.47
CA VAL A 513 -17.54 -1.66 33.54
C VAL A 513 -16.69 -2.93 33.70
N TYR A 514 -16.70 -3.55 34.88
CA TYR A 514 -16.01 -4.79 35.20
C TYR A 514 -16.73 -5.52 36.35
N PRO A 515 -17.43 -6.65 36.09
CA PRO A 515 -18.13 -7.41 37.13
C PRO A 515 -17.20 -8.20 38.05
#